data_AF-A0A1W5D942-F1
#
_entry.id   AF-A0A1W5D942-F1
#
_cell.length_a   1.000
_cell.length_b   1.000
_cell.length_c   1.000
_cell.angle_alpha   90.00
_cell.angle_beta   90.00
_cell.angle_gamma   90.00
#
_symmetry.space_group_name_H-M   'P 1'
#
loop_
_entity.id
_entity.type
_entity.pdbx_description
1 polymer ?
#
loop_
_entity_poly.entity_id
_entity_poly.type
_entity_poly.pdbx_seq_one_letter_code
_entity_poly.pdbx_strand_id
1 'polypeptide(L)'
;MPLQAETRRNLYEGDPKWPVKLTLRAAATFFAFFGMTLFAVATSLTNKNFINLSGGGDWTDGMTLAPITLSFLYNPIVISILLFVRRGRTIHPAWHVVMDLIIWGLCVPCIVFSVDGGLFWAWVPTQYSDDGTVNCDFYNWLSRPCLPVLYTIGGLEIAGIVFLFLIFVLHLTLFVFACIDTKKWRSAAKRAKSPEEHQAHQPPAYTPSAEGSGVMADSAVK
;
A
#
# COMPACT_ATOMS: atom_id res chain seq x y z
N MET A 1 14.92 -19.28 -24.66
CA MET A 1 14.51 -18.17 -23.78
C MET A 1 13.03 -17.70 -23.87
N PRO A 2 12.24 -17.86 -24.95
CA PRO A 2 10.86 -17.34 -24.98
C PRO A 2 9.87 -18.13 -24.09
N LEU A 3 10.13 -19.42 -23.85
CA LEU A 3 9.26 -20.29 -23.05
C LEU A 3 9.10 -19.80 -21.58
N GLN A 4 10.18 -19.31 -20.95
CA GLN A 4 10.11 -18.77 -19.59
C GLN A 4 9.36 -17.43 -19.50
N ALA A 5 9.29 -16.68 -20.60
CA ALA A 5 8.54 -15.43 -20.67
C ALA A 5 7.04 -15.70 -20.88
N GLU A 6 6.69 -16.71 -21.69
CA GLU A 6 5.32 -17.21 -21.91
C GLU A 6 4.72 -17.76 -20.61
N THR A 7 5.43 -18.63 -19.88
CA THR A 7 4.93 -19.20 -18.61
C THR A 7 4.76 -18.13 -17.54
N ARG A 8 5.66 -17.14 -17.49
CA ARG A 8 5.53 -15.97 -16.60
C ARG A 8 4.32 -15.12 -16.98
N ARG A 9 4.11 -14.85 -18.27
CA ARG A 9 2.97 -14.10 -18.79
C ARG A 9 1.65 -14.80 -18.47
N ASN A 10 1.53 -16.12 -18.66
CA ASN A 10 0.31 -16.88 -18.34
C ASN A 10 -0.01 -16.92 -16.83
N LEU A 11 1.00 -16.88 -15.96
CA LEU A 11 0.82 -16.75 -14.51
C LEU A 11 0.29 -15.36 -14.08
N TYR A 12 0.56 -14.32 -14.88
CA TYR A 12 0.11 -12.94 -14.64
C TYR A 12 -1.20 -12.60 -15.36
N GLU A 13 -1.42 -13.12 -16.57
CA GLU A 13 -2.65 -12.91 -17.35
C GLU A 13 -3.88 -13.62 -16.75
N GLY A 14 -3.66 -14.54 -15.81
CA GLY A 14 -4.71 -15.33 -15.16
C GLY A 14 -4.73 -15.23 -13.63
N ASP A 15 -4.40 -14.10 -13.00
CA ASP A 15 -4.67 -13.95 -11.56
C ASP A 15 -6.17 -13.64 -11.35
N PRO A 16 -7.01 -14.60 -10.92
CA PRO A 16 -8.45 -14.36 -10.75
C PRO A 16 -8.75 -13.30 -9.68
N LYS A 17 -7.75 -12.94 -8.85
CA LYS A 17 -7.88 -11.95 -7.77
C LYS A 17 -7.52 -10.53 -8.21
N TRP A 18 -7.18 -10.28 -9.47
CA TRP A 18 -6.88 -8.94 -9.98
C TRP A 18 -7.98 -7.90 -9.72
N PRO A 19 -9.31 -8.18 -9.84
CA PRO A 19 -10.32 -7.16 -9.60
C PRO A 19 -10.39 -6.81 -8.11
N VAL A 20 -10.22 -7.80 -7.22
CA VAL A 20 -10.19 -7.58 -5.76
C VAL A 20 -9.03 -6.67 -5.38
N LYS A 21 -7.82 -6.92 -5.92
CA LYS A 21 -6.64 -6.07 -5.67
C LYS A 21 -6.85 -4.65 -6.19
N LEU A 22 -7.48 -4.51 -7.36
CA LEU A 22 -7.83 -3.20 -7.92
C LEU A 22 -8.83 -2.46 -7.01
N THR A 23 -9.88 -3.13 -6.56
CA THR A 23 -10.87 -2.56 -5.63
C THR A 23 -10.24 -2.14 -4.31
N LEU A 24 -9.35 -2.96 -3.73
CA LEU A 24 -8.64 -2.61 -2.49
C LEU A 24 -7.76 -1.37 -2.66
N ARG A 25 -7.06 -1.23 -3.80
CA ARG A 25 -6.26 -0.03 -4.10
C ARG A 25 -7.15 1.19 -4.33
N ALA A 26 -8.28 1.04 -5.01
CA ALA A 26 -9.23 2.14 -5.21
C ALA A 26 -9.84 2.61 -3.88
N ALA A 27 -10.20 1.68 -2.99
CA ALA A 27 -10.67 1.98 -1.65
C ALA A 27 -9.58 2.70 -0.82
N ALA A 28 -8.32 2.26 -0.91
CA ALA A 28 -7.20 2.91 -0.23
C ALA A 28 -7.00 4.35 -0.73
N THR A 29 -7.06 4.60 -2.04
CA THR A 29 -7.04 5.95 -2.60
C THR A 29 -8.17 6.82 -2.06
N PHE A 30 -9.40 6.29 -2.05
CA PHE A 30 -10.57 7.02 -1.59
C PHE A 30 -10.43 7.40 -0.11
N PHE A 31 -10.11 6.45 0.76
CA PHE A 31 -9.90 6.74 2.18
C PHE A 31 -8.71 7.67 2.42
N ALA A 32 -7.63 7.54 1.65
CA ALA A 32 -6.49 8.44 1.74
C ALA A 32 -6.87 9.88 1.37
N PHE A 33 -7.70 10.10 0.35
CA PHE A 33 -8.18 11.44 0.00
C PHE A 33 -9.00 12.10 1.11
N PHE A 34 -9.97 11.36 1.67
CA PHE A 34 -10.80 11.86 2.77
C PHE A 34 -9.99 12.07 4.05
N GLY A 35 -9.16 11.11 4.44
CA GLY A 35 -8.28 11.23 5.60
C GLY A 35 -7.33 12.44 5.48
N MET A 36 -6.73 12.64 4.30
CA MET A 36 -5.85 13.78 4.05
C MET A 36 -6.57 15.11 4.20
N THR A 37 -7.78 15.21 3.64
CA THR A 37 -8.57 16.45 3.71
C THR A 37 -8.97 16.75 5.15
N LEU A 38 -9.42 15.74 5.91
CA LEU A 38 -9.82 15.90 7.31
C LEU A 38 -8.64 16.38 8.18
N PHE A 39 -7.49 15.71 8.11
CA PHE A 39 -6.31 16.11 8.87
C PHE A 39 -5.73 17.45 8.42
N ALA A 40 -5.76 17.76 7.11
CA ALA A 40 -5.31 19.07 6.62
C ALA A 40 -6.20 20.20 7.13
N VAL A 41 -7.52 20.01 7.16
CA VAL A 41 -8.46 21.00 7.72
C VAL A 41 -8.30 21.11 9.23
N ALA A 42 -8.19 19.99 9.95
CA ALA A 42 -7.94 19.99 11.40
C ALA A 42 -6.66 20.77 11.74
N THR A 43 -5.53 20.43 11.09
CA THR A 43 -4.25 21.12 11.26
C THR A 43 -4.36 22.61 10.93
N SER A 44 -5.10 22.99 9.89
CA SER A 44 -5.27 24.41 9.55
C SER A 44 -6.10 25.18 10.58
N LEU A 45 -7.12 24.54 11.17
CA LEU A 45 -7.95 25.15 12.21
C LEU A 45 -7.19 25.25 13.53
N THR A 46 -6.43 24.23 13.90
CA THR A 46 -5.57 24.25 15.09
C THR A 46 -4.53 25.37 15.00
N ASN A 47 -3.79 25.44 13.89
CA ASN A 47 -2.83 26.51 13.61
C ASN A 47 -3.46 27.91 13.49
N LYS A 48 -4.78 28.07 13.39
CA LYS A 48 -5.42 29.40 13.38
C LYS A 48 -5.89 29.83 14.76
N ASN A 49 -6.29 28.88 15.59
CA ASN A 49 -6.96 29.15 16.86
C ASN A 49 -6.05 28.92 18.07
N PHE A 50 -5.01 28.10 17.94
CA PHE A 50 -4.25 27.54 19.07
C PHE A 50 -2.72 27.61 18.92
N ILE A 51 -2.20 28.55 18.10
CA ILE A 51 -0.78 28.71 17.69
C ILE A 51 0.25 28.61 18.84
N ASN A 52 -0.14 28.85 20.10
CA ASN A 52 0.74 28.85 21.27
C ASN A 52 0.27 27.96 22.44
N LEU A 53 -0.75 27.12 22.25
CA LEU A 53 -1.11 26.13 23.26
C LEU A 53 -0.14 24.96 23.14
N SER A 54 0.85 24.95 24.05
CA SER A 54 1.75 23.83 24.28
C SER A 54 0.94 22.61 24.72
N GLY A 55 0.46 21.82 23.75
CA GLY A 55 -0.20 20.54 24.00
C GLY A 55 -1.18 20.16 22.90
N GLY A 56 -0.77 19.19 22.06
CA GLY A 56 -1.64 18.37 21.22
C GLY A 56 -2.31 19.07 20.02
N GLY A 57 -2.19 18.49 18.83
CA GLY A 57 -2.93 18.94 17.63
C GLY A 57 -2.01 19.21 16.44
N ASP A 58 -1.28 20.33 16.42
CA ASP A 58 -0.66 20.82 15.18
C ASP A 58 0.40 19.89 14.57
N TRP A 59 1.28 19.32 15.39
CA TRP A 59 2.35 18.45 14.89
C TRP A 59 1.91 16.98 14.80
N THR A 60 1.02 16.54 15.69
CA THR A 60 0.48 15.17 15.75
C THR A 60 -0.48 14.88 14.61
N ASP A 61 -1.26 15.86 14.18
CA ASP A 61 -2.10 15.72 12.99
C ASP A 61 -1.27 15.88 11.73
N GLY A 62 -0.33 16.82 11.71
CA GLY A 62 0.57 17.04 10.58
C GLY A 62 1.40 15.81 10.21
N MET A 63 1.86 15.02 11.19
CA MET A 63 2.64 13.80 10.90
C MET A 63 1.83 12.71 10.19
N THR A 64 0.51 12.64 10.40
CA THR A 64 -0.37 11.67 9.71
C THR A 64 -0.45 11.91 8.21
N LEU A 65 -0.22 13.15 7.78
CA LEU A 65 -0.26 13.51 6.36
C LEU A 65 0.81 12.76 5.56
N ALA A 66 1.94 12.38 6.18
CA ALA A 66 3.00 11.66 5.49
C ALA A 66 2.56 10.27 4.96
N PRO A 67 2.13 9.31 5.80
CA PRO A 67 1.67 8.00 5.30
C PRO A 67 0.42 8.12 4.42
N ILE A 68 -0.50 9.04 4.74
CA ILE A 68 -1.74 9.22 3.95
C ILE A 68 -1.41 9.76 2.56
N THR A 69 -0.52 10.75 2.44
CA THR A 69 -0.09 11.30 1.15
C THR A 69 0.65 10.26 0.33
N LEU A 70 1.54 9.49 0.96
CA LEU A 70 2.23 8.40 0.29
C LEU A 70 1.24 7.36 -0.25
N SER A 71 0.23 6.98 0.54
CA SER A 71 -0.85 6.09 0.11
C SER A 71 -1.66 6.66 -1.06
N PHE A 72 -2.02 7.94 -0.98
CA PHE A 72 -2.78 8.65 -2.01
C PHE A 72 -2.01 8.78 -3.33
N LEU A 73 -0.69 8.93 -3.30
CA LEU A 73 0.12 8.98 -4.52
C LEU A 73 0.36 7.58 -5.09
N TYR A 74 0.70 6.62 -4.23
CA TYR A 74 1.09 5.28 -4.67
C TYR A 74 -0.05 4.51 -5.33
N ASN A 75 -1.24 4.50 -4.72
CA ASN A 75 -2.34 3.66 -5.18
C ASN A 75 -2.87 4.07 -6.57
N PRO A 76 -3.12 5.35 -6.89
CA PRO A 76 -3.50 5.80 -8.24
C PRO A 76 -2.42 5.55 -9.28
N ILE A 77 -1.13 5.68 -8.95
CA ILE A 77 -0.04 5.36 -9.88
C ILE A 77 -0.11 3.87 -10.24
N VAL A 78 -0.27 2.98 -9.26
CA VAL A 78 -0.41 1.55 -9.52
C VAL A 78 -1.67 1.24 -10.32
N ILE A 79 -2.82 1.83 -9.96
CA ILE A 79 -4.09 1.67 -10.71
C ILE A 79 -3.89 2.11 -12.17
N SER A 80 -3.23 3.25 -12.39
CA SER A 80 -3.00 3.79 -13.74
C SER A 80 -2.09 2.89 -14.57
N ILE A 81 -1.05 2.31 -13.95
CA ILE A 81 -0.17 1.34 -14.61
C ILE A 81 -0.95 0.06 -14.97
N LEU A 82 -1.80 -0.44 -14.06
CA LEU A 82 -2.60 -1.64 -14.27
C LEU A 82 -3.67 -1.46 -15.37
N LEU A 83 -4.31 -0.28 -15.44
CA LEU A 83 -5.40 -0.01 -16.39
C LEU A 83 -4.90 0.47 -17.76
N PHE A 84 -3.92 1.37 -17.82
CA PHE A 84 -3.56 2.10 -19.05
C PHE A 84 -2.27 1.63 -19.72
N VAL A 85 -1.27 1.15 -18.96
CA VAL A 85 0.10 0.93 -19.49
C VAL A 85 0.31 -0.45 -20.13
N ARG A 86 -0.77 -1.23 -20.31
CA ARG A 86 -0.84 -2.50 -21.05
C ARG A 86 -0.38 -3.74 -20.28
N ARG A 87 -1.12 -4.82 -20.55
CA ARG A 87 -1.05 -6.26 -20.23
C ARG A 87 0.33 -6.96 -20.25
N GLY A 88 1.46 -6.24 -20.31
CA GLY A 88 2.81 -6.82 -20.46
C GLY A 88 3.93 -6.19 -19.63
N ARG A 89 3.73 -5.02 -18.99
CA ARG A 89 4.70 -4.44 -18.05
C ARG A 89 4.20 -4.60 -16.62
N THR A 90 4.69 -5.63 -15.94
CA THR A 90 4.38 -5.89 -14.54
C THR A 90 5.38 -5.19 -13.64
N ILE A 91 4.90 -4.44 -12.67
CA ILE A 91 5.71 -3.95 -11.56
C ILE A 91 6.25 -5.18 -10.83
N HIS A 92 7.54 -5.18 -10.50
CA HIS A 92 8.14 -6.30 -9.78
C HIS A 92 7.40 -6.51 -8.44
N PRO A 93 6.94 -7.73 -8.11
CA PRO A 93 6.04 -7.97 -6.98
C PRO A 93 6.66 -7.57 -5.63
N ALA A 94 7.99 -7.60 -5.50
CA ALA A 94 8.67 -7.11 -4.31
C ALA A 94 8.48 -5.59 -4.06
N TRP A 95 8.23 -4.78 -5.09
CA TRP A 95 7.99 -3.35 -4.92
C TRP A 95 6.68 -3.07 -4.18
N HIS A 96 5.65 -3.88 -4.44
CA HIS A 96 4.39 -3.81 -3.69
C HIS A 96 4.61 -4.14 -2.22
N VAL A 97 5.41 -5.18 -1.92
CA VAL A 97 5.75 -5.55 -0.54
C VAL A 97 6.42 -4.39 0.19
N VAL A 98 7.44 -3.76 -0.42
CA VAL A 98 8.17 -2.67 0.22
C VAL A 98 7.27 -1.46 0.47
N MET A 99 6.51 -1.01 -0.53
CA MET A 99 5.68 0.17 -0.41
C MET A 99 4.53 -0.02 0.58
N ASP A 100 3.82 -1.15 0.51
CA ASP A 100 2.72 -1.44 1.43
C ASP A 100 3.24 -1.61 2.87
N LEU A 101 4.45 -2.15 3.07
CA LEU A 101 5.10 -2.24 4.39
C LEU A 101 5.54 -0.88 4.94
N ILE A 102 6.09 0.00 4.09
CA ILE A 102 6.49 1.35 4.50
C ILE A 102 5.27 2.15 4.95
N ILE A 103 4.20 2.15 4.14
CA ILE A 103 2.97 2.88 4.49
C ILE A 103 2.37 2.33 5.77
N TRP A 104 2.23 0.99 5.87
CA TRP A 104 1.72 0.34 7.07
C TRP A 104 2.56 0.66 8.31
N GLY A 105 3.89 0.59 8.20
CA GLY A 105 4.82 0.87 9.28
C GLY A 105 4.78 2.33 9.74
N LEU A 106 4.59 3.28 8.83
CA LEU A 106 4.41 4.70 9.16
C LEU A 106 3.04 4.98 9.78
N CYS A 107 1.99 4.24 9.40
CA CYS A 107 0.67 4.38 10.00
C CYS A 107 0.67 4.07 11.50
N VAL A 108 1.47 3.09 11.97
CA VAL A 108 1.50 2.69 13.39
C VAL A 108 1.80 3.86 14.34
N PRO A 109 2.96 4.54 14.26
CA PRO A 109 3.25 5.67 15.13
C PRO A 109 2.27 6.82 14.90
N CYS A 110 1.85 7.08 13.65
CA CYS A 110 0.90 8.16 13.36
C CYS A 110 -0.45 7.96 14.06
N ILE A 111 -1.00 6.73 14.07
CA ILE A 111 -2.25 6.44 14.78
C ILE A 111 -2.07 6.67 16.28
N VAL A 112 -0.98 6.19 16.88
CA VAL A 112 -0.73 6.34 18.31
C VAL A 112 -0.63 7.82 18.70
N PHE A 113 0.18 8.59 17.98
CA PHE A 113 0.37 10.01 18.28
C PHE A 113 -0.88 10.86 18.01
N SER A 114 -1.68 10.55 17.00
CA SER A 114 -2.94 11.28 16.78
C SER A 114 -4.01 10.96 17.81
N VAL A 115 -4.04 9.72 18.33
CA VAL A 115 -4.95 9.38 19.41
C VAL A 115 -4.53 10.02 20.72
N ASP A 116 -3.24 9.99 21.05
CA ASP A 116 -2.70 10.54 22.29
C ASP A 116 -2.70 12.08 22.29
N GLY A 117 -2.35 12.69 21.16
CA GLY A 117 -2.23 14.15 21.01
C GLY A 117 -3.48 14.87 20.51
N GLY A 118 -4.61 14.17 20.35
CA GLY A 118 -5.84 14.76 19.82
C GLY A 118 -6.50 15.73 20.79
N LEU A 119 -7.02 16.84 20.26
CA LEU A 119 -7.74 17.88 21.01
C LEU A 119 -9.07 17.39 21.58
N PHE A 120 -9.62 16.29 21.07
CA PHE A 120 -10.82 15.67 21.62
C PHE A 120 -10.66 15.18 23.07
N TRP A 121 -9.43 15.02 23.57
CA TRP A 121 -9.18 14.74 25.00
C TRP A 121 -9.51 15.94 25.91
N ALA A 122 -9.51 17.15 25.38
CA ALA A 122 -9.84 18.37 26.13
C ALA A 122 -11.35 18.63 26.24
N TRP A 123 -12.20 17.73 25.72
CA TRP A 123 -13.64 17.90 25.77
C TRP A 123 -14.19 17.76 27.20
N VAL A 124 -14.93 18.78 27.63
CA VAL A 124 -15.58 18.81 28.95
C VAL A 124 -17.10 18.76 28.76
N PRO A 125 -17.86 18.02 29.58
CA PRO A 125 -19.32 18.06 29.51
C PRO A 125 -19.84 19.47 29.85
N THR A 126 -20.86 19.93 29.14
CA THR A 126 -21.51 21.21 29.43
C THR A 126 -22.15 21.18 30.80
N GLN A 127 -21.76 22.12 31.66
CA GLN A 127 -22.43 22.36 32.94
C GLN A 127 -23.47 23.48 32.78
N TYR A 128 -24.64 23.27 33.37
CA TYR A 128 -25.74 24.24 33.39
C TYR A 128 -25.87 24.82 34.78
N SER A 129 -26.07 26.12 34.86
CA SER A 129 -26.45 26.83 36.08
C SER A 129 -27.89 26.50 36.47
N ASP A 130 -28.28 26.81 37.71
CA ASP A 130 -29.65 26.58 38.23
C ASP A 130 -30.74 27.31 37.42
N ASP A 131 -30.36 28.39 36.70
CA ASP A 131 -31.23 29.15 35.81
C ASP A 131 -31.33 28.54 34.38
N GLY A 132 -30.66 27.42 34.13
CA GLY A 132 -30.61 26.76 32.83
C GLY A 132 -29.66 27.40 31.82
N THR A 133 -28.92 28.44 32.20
CA THR A 133 -27.92 29.07 31.33
C THR A 133 -26.56 28.35 31.43
N VAL A 134 -25.76 28.46 30.38
CA VAL A 134 -24.38 27.99 30.39
C VAL A 134 -23.48 29.16 30.75
N ASN A 135 -22.81 29.08 31.89
CA ASN A 135 -21.78 30.05 32.27
C ASN A 135 -20.41 29.57 31.80
N CYS A 136 -19.66 30.42 31.09
CA CYS A 136 -18.32 30.10 30.59
C CYS A 136 -17.25 30.51 31.61
N ASP A 137 -17.29 29.88 32.78
CA ASP A 137 -16.32 30.09 33.85
C ASP A 137 -15.07 29.20 33.70
N PHE A 138 -14.16 29.25 34.67
CA PHE A 138 -12.92 28.47 34.66
C PHE A 138 -13.13 26.94 34.61
N TYR A 139 -14.29 26.43 35.04
CA TYR A 139 -14.58 25.00 35.02
C TYR A 139 -15.29 24.56 33.74
N ASN A 140 -15.99 25.46 33.06
CA ASN A 140 -16.84 25.17 31.90
C ASN A 140 -16.33 25.80 30.59
N TRP A 141 -15.20 26.51 30.58
CA TRP A 141 -14.70 27.24 29.39
C TRP A 141 -14.35 26.33 28.19
N LEU A 142 -13.97 25.07 28.43
CA LEU A 142 -13.72 24.05 27.39
C LEU A 142 -15.00 23.34 26.92
N SER A 143 -16.17 23.70 27.44
CA SER A 143 -17.43 23.12 27.01
C SER A 143 -17.80 23.57 25.59
N ARG A 144 -18.61 22.75 24.91
CA ARG A 144 -19.05 22.99 23.53
C ARG A 144 -19.69 24.36 23.26
N PRO A 145 -20.58 24.89 24.11
CA PRO A 145 -21.14 26.23 23.91
C PRO A 145 -20.12 27.36 24.08
N CYS A 146 -19.09 27.19 24.92
CA CYS A 146 -18.09 28.21 25.22
C CYS A 146 -16.95 28.23 24.20
N LEU A 147 -16.48 27.06 23.76
CA LEU A 147 -15.41 26.91 22.78
C LEU A 147 -15.80 25.91 21.67
N PRO A 148 -16.74 26.27 20.78
CA PRO A 148 -17.28 25.34 19.77
C PRO A 148 -16.23 24.86 18.76
N VAL A 149 -15.19 25.68 18.49
CA VAL A 149 -14.12 25.35 17.55
C VAL A 149 -13.32 24.13 17.99
N LEU A 150 -13.11 23.94 19.30
CA LEU A 150 -12.40 22.79 19.86
C LEU A 150 -13.10 21.46 19.51
N TYR A 151 -14.43 21.43 19.57
CA TYR A 151 -15.22 20.24 19.24
C TYR A 151 -15.28 19.99 17.74
N THR A 152 -15.29 21.04 16.93
CA THR A 152 -15.21 20.92 15.48
C THR A 152 -13.88 20.28 15.07
N ILE A 153 -12.77 20.76 15.64
CA ILE A 153 -11.44 20.20 15.36
C ILE A 153 -11.34 18.76 15.85
N GLY A 154 -11.67 18.49 17.12
CA GLY A 154 -11.62 17.13 17.66
C GLY A 154 -12.52 16.15 16.88
N GLY A 155 -13.65 16.62 16.35
CA GLY A 155 -14.50 15.81 15.47
C GLY A 155 -13.83 15.47 14.13
N LEU A 156 -13.10 16.42 13.54
CA LEU A 156 -12.31 16.20 12.33
C LEU A 156 -11.14 15.25 12.59
N GLU A 157 -10.45 15.38 13.72
CA GLU A 157 -9.37 14.49 14.16
C GLU A 157 -9.87 13.05 14.31
N ILE A 158 -10.96 12.83 15.06
CA ILE A 158 -11.56 11.49 15.23
C ILE A 158 -11.93 10.89 13.88
N ALA A 159 -12.60 11.67 13.01
CA ALA A 159 -12.95 11.21 11.67
C ALA A 159 -11.68 10.86 10.85
N GLY A 160 -10.65 11.71 10.90
CA GLY A 160 -9.36 11.48 10.25
C GLY A 160 -8.69 10.19 10.75
N ILE A 161 -8.68 9.95 12.06
CA ILE A 161 -8.14 8.74 12.70
C ILE A 161 -8.87 7.49 12.19
N VAL A 162 -10.20 7.54 12.04
CA VAL A 162 -10.98 6.42 11.47
C VAL A 162 -10.52 6.11 10.05
N PHE A 163 -10.38 7.12 9.18
CA PHE A 163 -9.87 6.89 7.82
C PHE A 163 -8.42 6.39 7.82
N LEU A 164 -7.55 6.91 8.69
CA LEU A 164 -6.17 6.44 8.85
C LEU A 164 -6.13 4.97 9.28
N PHE A 165 -7.01 4.55 10.19
CA PHE A 165 -7.13 3.16 10.60
C PHE A 165 -7.62 2.26 9.46
N LEU A 166 -8.57 2.71 8.64
CA LEU A 166 -9.00 1.98 7.44
C LEU A 166 -7.85 1.81 6.43
N ILE A 167 -7.04 2.85 6.22
CA ILE A 167 -5.83 2.81 5.39
C ILE A 167 -4.83 1.79 5.95
N PHE A 168 -4.61 1.78 7.27
CA PHE A 168 -3.75 0.81 7.95
C PHE A 168 -4.19 -0.64 7.67
N VAL A 169 -5.48 -0.95 7.84
CA VAL A 169 -6.02 -2.31 7.57
C VAL A 169 -5.91 -2.67 6.08
N LEU A 170 -6.19 -1.73 5.18
CA LEU A 170 -6.08 -1.97 3.74
C LEU A 170 -4.65 -2.23 3.30
N HIS A 171 -3.67 -1.45 3.79
CA HIS A 171 -2.27 -1.69 3.46
C HIS A 171 -1.72 -2.98 4.06
N LEU A 172 -2.19 -3.39 5.25
CA LEU A 172 -1.88 -4.73 5.76
C LEU A 172 -2.41 -5.83 4.83
N THR A 173 -3.64 -5.67 4.34
CA THR A 173 -4.26 -6.63 3.42
C THR A 173 -3.51 -6.68 2.08
N LEU A 174 -3.19 -5.51 1.50
CA LEU A 174 -2.41 -5.39 0.27
C LEU A 174 -0.99 -5.96 0.43
N PHE A 175 -0.34 -5.72 1.56
CA PHE A 175 0.95 -6.28 1.92
C PHE A 175 0.91 -7.82 1.93
N VAL A 176 -0.09 -8.42 2.60
CA VAL A 176 -0.26 -9.89 2.61
C VAL A 176 -0.43 -10.43 1.19
N PHE A 177 -1.24 -9.77 0.36
CA PHE A 177 -1.37 -10.14 -1.06
C PHE A 177 -0.05 -10.04 -1.81
N ALA A 178 0.71 -8.96 -1.61
CA ALA A 178 2.01 -8.76 -2.25
C ALA A 178 3.03 -9.83 -1.82
N CYS A 179 3.01 -10.27 -0.55
CA CYS A 179 3.85 -11.37 -0.07
C CYS A 179 3.48 -12.70 -0.74
N ILE A 180 2.19 -12.99 -0.87
CA ILE A 180 1.70 -14.20 -1.55
C ILE A 180 2.14 -14.21 -3.02
N ASP A 181 1.98 -13.08 -3.71
CA ASP A 181 2.39 -12.94 -5.11
C ASP A 181 3.91 -13.09 -5.27
N THR A 182 4.69 -12.48 -4.37
CA THR A 182 6.15 -12.61 -4.37
C THR A 182 6.59 -14.06 -4.14
N LYS A 183 5.92 -14.80 -3.24
CA LYS A 183 6.18 -16.23 -3.01
C LYS A 183 5.87 -17.07 -4.25
N LYS A 184 4.73 -16.82 -4.92
CA LYS A 184 4.35 -17.49 -6.17
C LYS A 184 5.38 -17.22 -7.26
N TRP A 185 5.77 -15.96 -7.43
CA TRP A 185 6.77 -15.53 -8.40
C TRP A 185 8.12 -16.22 -8.17
N ARG A 186 8.61 -16.21 -6.92
CA ARG A 186 9.88 -16.87 -6.55
C ARG A 186 9.82 -18.38 -6.80
N SER A 187 8.69 -19.02 -6.52
CA SER A 187 8.50 -20.46 -6.73
C SER A 187 8.49 -20.83 -8.22
N ALA A 188 7.83 -20.03 -9.06
CA ALA A 188 7.83 -20.20 -10.51
C ALA A 188 9.23 -20.01 -11.10
N ALA A 189 9.97 -19.00 -10.66
CA ALA A 189 11.34 -18.76 -11.10
C ALA A 189 12.29 -19.92 -10.76
N LYS A 190 12.17 -20.51 -9.56
CA LYS A 190 12.95 -21.70 -9.18
C LYS A 190 12.62 -22.92 -10.05
N ARG A 191 11.33 -23.18 -10.31
CA ARG A 191 10.89 -24.29 -11.18
C ARG A 191 11.39 -24.14 -12.62
N ALA A 192 11.49 -22.92 -13.13
CA ALA A 192 12.00 -22.66 -14.48
C ALA A 192 13.51 -22.94 -14.63
N LYS A 193 14.28 -22.84 -13.55
CA LYS A 193 15.75 -23.04 -13.55
C LYS A 193 16.15 -24.52 -13.44
N SER A 194 15.35 -25.34 -12.74
CA SER A 194 15.64 -26.76 -12.49
C SER A 194 15.81 -27.64 -13.76
N PRO A 195 14.99 -27.51 -14.82
CA PRO A 195 15.18 -28.24 -16.07
C PRO A 195 16.41 -27.79 -16.87
N GLU A 196 16.71 -26.50 -16.83
CA GLU A 196 17.84 -25.88 -17.53
C GLU A 196 19.17 -26.36 -16.92
N GLU A 197 19.20 -26.53 -15.59
CA GLU A 197 20.34 -27.10 -14.86
C GLU A 197 20.55 -28.59 -15.16
N HIS A 198 19.46 -29.37 -15.32
CA HIS A 198 19.54 -30.78 -15.75
C HIS A 198 20.05 -30.92 -17.19
N GLN A 199 19.62 -30.06 -18.11
CA GLN A 199 20.12 -30.06 -19.50
C GLN A 199 21.57 -29.59 -19.60
N ALA A 200 22.00 -28.64 -18.77
CA ALA A 200 23.38 -28.15 -18.76
C ALA A 200 24.40 -29.17 -18.22
N HIS A 201 23.96 -30.14 -17.42
CA HIS A 201 24.81 -31.22 -16.87
C HIS A 201 24.74 -32.52 -17.68
N GLN A 202 23.98 -32.55 -18.77
CA GLN A 202 23.88 -33.72 -19.62
C GLN A 202 25.12 -33.78 -20.53
N PRO A 203 25.93 -34.87 -20.49
CA PRO A 203 27.12 -34.98 -21.33
C PRO A 203 26.73 -34.90 -22.82
N PRO A 204 27.61 -34.37 -23.69
CA PRO A 204 27.30 -34.21 -25.10
C PRO A 204 26.85 -35.55 -25.70
N ALA A 205 25.72 -35.53 -26.41
CA ALA A 205 25.19 -36.71 -27.07
C ALA A 205 26.24 -37.24 -28.06
N TYR A 206 26.60 -38.52 -27.91
CA TYR A 206 27.49 -39.21 -28.83
C TYR A 206 26.88 -39.21 -30.23
N THR A 207 27.43 -38.39 -31.13
CA THR A 207 27.14 -38.44 -32.56
C THR A 207 28.05 -39.50 -33.18
N PRO A 208 27.53 -40.60 -33.75
CA PRO A 208 28.37 -41.51 -34.50
C PRO A 208 28.94 -40.77 -35.72
N SER A 209 30.26 -40.71 -35.82
CA SER A 209 30.95 -40.21 -37.01
C SER A 209 30.60 -41.11 -38.19
N ALA A 210 29.93 -40.55 -39.20
CA ALA A 210 29.74 -41.20 -40.49
C ALA A 210 31.09 -41.21 -41.23
N GLU A 211 31.94 -42.18 -40.90
CA GLU A 211 33.18 -42.45 -41.62
C GLU A 211 33.22 -43.94 -41.94
N GLY A 212 32.97 -44.28 -43.21
CA GLY A 212 33.06 -45.67 -43.69
C GLY A 212 32.05 -46.04 -44.77
N SER A 213 32.06 -45.39 -45.93
CA SER A 213 31.57 -46.01 -47.16
C SER A 213 32.35 -45.48 -48.36
N GLY A 214 33.59 -45.94 -48.47
CA GLY A 214 34.43 -45.73 -49.64
C GLY A 214 35.32 -46.95 -49.85
N VAL A 215 34.79 -48.03 -50.43
CA VAL A 215 35.60 -49.09 -51.04
C VAL A 215 34.90 -49.61 -52.31
N MET A 216 35.48 -49.18 -53.42
CA MET A 216 35.72 -49.85 -54.71
C MET A 216 34.68 -50.82 -55.30
N ALA A 217 34.26 -50.50 -56.53
CA ALA A 217 34.15 -51.50 -57.59
C ALA A 217 34.55 -50.84 -58.92
N ASP A 218 35.77 -51.10 -59.36
CA ASP A 218 36.24 -50.81 -60.71
C ASP A 218 36.74 -52.10 -61.36
N SER A 219 36.42 -52.25 -62.65
CA SER A 219 36.98 -53.15 -63.67
C SER A 219 36.74 -54.67 -63.65
N ALA A 220 36.05 -55.15 -64.70
CA ALA A 220 36.53 -56.11 -65.72
C ALA A 220 35.37 -56.50 -66.68
N VAL A 221 35.33 -56.03 -67.93
CA VAL A 221 35.82 -56.71 -69.15
C VAL A 221 35.30 -58.16 -69.31
N LYS A 222 34.22 -58.36 -70.06
CA LYS A 222 34.20 -58.89 -71.44
C LYS A 222 32.79 -58.88 -72.02
#